data_AF-A0A8S3HCJ0-F1
#
_entry.id   AF-A0A8S3HCJ0-F1
#
_cell.length_a   1.000
_cell.length_b   1.000
_cell.length_c   1.000
_cell.angle_alpha   90.00
_cell.angle_beta   90.00
_cell.angle_gamma   90.00
#
_symmetry.space_group_name_H-M   'P 1'
#
loop_
_entity.id
_entity.type
_entity.pdbx_description
1 polymer ?
#
loop_
_entity_poly.entity_id
_entity_poly.type
_entity_poly.pdbx_seq_one_letter_code
_entity_poly.pdbx_strand_id
1 'polypeptide(L)'
;MMNSGVIAIGGQLIEAVEFLAPLRILICSRCNAPGHIKKDCKGEHDVCRRCGGNKIQGEHRECTIKCHHCNGNHESTSFECPLITEFRKELINKLKSKAHTLPLKVQLFIPTEFRTQGDKNNRILINNTKNACLQRQSQTTLLNGNLNLHEWPCLPRNANSQTHTTANSSSLNGNNIWNEMIKTQNEFNILKAKFDEQEINMMKRYNEQKIKLGSILSLMS
;
A
#
# COMPACT_ATOMS: atom_id res chain seq x y z
N MET A 1 -19.40 26.47 6.27
CA MET A 1 -20.08 25.25 5.78
C MET A 1 -19.63 25.04 4.34
N MET A 2 -18.67 24.15 4.09
CA MET A 2 -18.30 23.75 2.72
C MET A 2 -19.16 22.55 2.34
N ASN A 3 -20.41 22.84 1.96
CA ASN A 3 -21.34 21.85 1.44
C ASN A 3 -21.15 21.73 -0.07
N SER A 4 -20.06 21.09 -0.51
CA SER A 4 -19.93 20.56 -1.88
C SER A 4 -18.49 20.10 -2.07
N GLY A 5 -18.28 18.79 -2.25
CA GLY A 5 -16.99 18.21 -2.61
C GLY A 5 -16.60 18.60 -4.02
N VAL A 6 -16.31 19.88 -4.26
CA VAL A 6 -15.89 20.41 -5.55
C VAL A 6 -14.68 21.31 -5.30
N ILE A 7 -13.56 20.98 -5.93
CA ILE A 7 -12.28 21.71 -5.83
C ILE A 7 -12.05 22.42 -7.16
N ALA A 8 -11.68 23.70 -7.10
CA ALA A 8 -11.31 24.47 -8.29
C ALA A 8 -9.80 24.34 -8.56
N ILE A 9 -9.40 23.82 -9.73
CA ILE A 9 -8.00 23.76 -10.18
C ILE A 9 -7.91 24.41 -11.57
N GLY A 10 -7.17 25.51 -11.68
CA GLY A 10 -6.98 26.22 -12.95
C GLY A 10 -8.27 26.75 -13.59
N GLY A 11 -9.28 27.08 -12.78
CA GLY A 11 -10.60 27.52 -13.27
C GLY A 11 -11.57 26.38 -13.62
N GLN A 12 -11.14 25.11 -13.55
CA GLN A 12 -12.04 23.97 -13.64
C GLN A 12 -12.53 23.54 -12.26
N LEU A 13 -13.82 23.25 -12.17
CA LEU A 13 -14.46 22.67 -10.99
C LEU A 13 -14.40 21.14 -11.09
N ILE A 14 -13.73 20.49 -10.14
CA ILE A 14 -13.56 19.04 -10.08
C ILE A 14 -14.30 18.51 -8.86
N GLU A 15 -15.18 17.54 -9.05
CA GLU A 15 -15.84 16.86 -7.93
C GLU A 15 -14.82 16.00 -7.15
N ALA A 16 -14.52 16.41 -5.93
CA ALA A 16 -13.73 15.66 -4.97
C ALA A 16 -14.59 14.57 -4.33
N VAL A 17 -14.55 13.39 -4.94
CA VAL A 17 -15.11 12.18 -4.35
C VAL A 17 -14.19 11.72 -3.22
N GLU A 18 -14.76 11.49 -2.03
CA GLU A 18 -14.04 10.97 -0.88
C GLU A 18 -13.34 9.64 -1.23
N PHE A 19 -12.01 9.67 -1.34
CA PHE A 19 -11.20 8.50 -1.66
C PHE A 19 -10.87 7.72 -0.40
N LEU A 20 -11.65 6.67 -0.12
CA LEU A 20 -11.21 5.64 0.82
C LEU A 20 -10.31 4.65 0.09
N ALA A 21 -9.05 4.58 0.53
CA ALA A 21 -8.10 3.61 0.00
C ALA A 21 -8.72 2.20 0.01
N PRO A 22 -8.42 1.36 -1.00
CA PRO A 22 -8.98 0.01 -1.09
C PRO A 22 -8.85 -0.77 0.21
N LEU A 23 -9.97 -0.98 0.91
CA LEU A 23 -9.99 -1.81 2.10
C LEU A 23 -9.57 -3.23 1.71
N ARG A 24 -8.53 -3.74 2.37
CA ARG A 24 -8.19 -5.15 2.32
C ARG A 24 -9.28 -5.91 3.07
N ILE A 25 -10.18 -6.54 2.32
CA ILE A 25 -11.21 -7.39 2.91
C ILE A 25 -10.57 -8.70 3.37
N LEU A 26 -11.06 -9.21 4.50
CA LEU A 26 -10.67 -10.52 5.00
C LEU A 26 -11.34 -11.60 4.14
N ILE A 27 -10.54 -12.45 3.49
CA ILE A 27 -11.03 -13.57 2.69
C ILE A 27 -10.54 -14.87 3.31
N CYS A 28 -11.46 -15.80 3.53
CA CYS A 28 -11.14 -17.10 4.09
C CYS A 28 -10.27 -17.92 3.12
N SER A 29 -9.12 -18.43 3.56
CA SER A 29 -8.23 -19.25 2.71
C SER A 29 -8.73 -20.67 2.46
N ARG A 30 -9.80 -21.11 3.16
CA ARG A 30 -10.47 -22.40 2.93
C ARG A 30 -11.54 -22.28 1.85
N CYS A 31 -12.59 -21.49 2.07
CA CYS A 31 -13.71 -21.40 1.13
C CYS A 31 -13.63 -20.20 0.17
N ASN A 32 -12.63 -19.32 0.30
CA ASN A 32 -12.49 -18.10 -0.51
C ASN A 32 -13.69 -17.13 -0.43
N ALA A 33 -14.53 -17.24 0.60
CA ALA A 33 -15.59 -16.29 0.89
C ALA A 33 -15.08 -15.16 1.82
N PRO A 34 -15.60 -13.94 1.72
CA PRO A 34 -15.22 -12.84 2.58
C PRO A 34 -15.81 -12.98 4.00
N GLY A 35 -15.23 -12.24 4.95
CA GLY A 35 -15.82 -11.98 6.27
C GLY A 35 -15.39 -12.90 7.41
N HIS A 36 -14.57 -13.93 7.16
CA HIS A 36 -14.04 -14.82 8.21
C HIS A 36 -12.66 -15.38 7.87
N ILE A 37 -11.94 -15.87 8.88
CA ILE A 37 -10.67 -16.60 8.71
C ILE A 37 -10.91 -18.10 8.59
N LYS A 38 -9.88 -18.83 8.13
CA LYS A 38 -9.92 -20.30 8.00
C LYS A 38 -10.30 -21.03 9.30
N LYS A 39 -9.91 -20.49 10.47
CA LYS A 39 -10.25 -21.08 11.77
C LYS A 39 -11.76 -21.07 12.06
N ASP A 40 -12.46 -20.05 11.59
CA ASP A 40 -13.90 -19.86 11.82
C ASP A 40 -14.73 -20.39 10.64
N CYS A 41 -14.09 -21.05 9.68
CA CYS A 41 -14.74 -21.55 8.49
C CYS A 41 -15.49 -22.84 8.80
N LYS A 42 -16.81 -22.83 8.54
CA LYS A 42 -17.67 -24.02 8.63
C LYS A 42 -17.52 -24.99 7.45
N GLY A 43 -16.75 -24.61 6.42
CA GLY A 43 -16.47 -25.48 5.30
C GLY A 43 -15.59 -26.65 5.73
N GLU A 44 -15.93 -27.84 5.26
CA GLU A 44 -15.20 -29.09 5.57
C GLU A 44 -13.91 -29.23 4.76
N HIS A 45 -13.87 -28.65 3.55
CA HIS A 45 -12.75 -28.82 2.63
C HIS A 45 -12.21 -27.48 2.11
N ASP A 46 -10.92 -27.49 1.76
CA ASP A 46 -10.27 -26.36 1.11
C ASP A 46 -10.68 -26.31 -0.37
N VAL A 47 -11.22 -25.17 -0.79
CA VAL A 47 -11.75 -24.92 -2.13
C VAL A 47 -10.69 -24.24 -2.98
N CYS A 48 -10.56 -24.69 -4.23
CA CYS A 48 -9.69 -24.07 -5.21
C CYS A 48 -10.17 -22.66 -5.54
N ARG A 49 -9.30 -21.66 -5.37
CA ARG A 49 -9.58 -20.26 -5.68
C ARG A 49 -9.96 -20.03 -7.15
N ARG A 50 -9.39 -20.83 -8.06
CA ARG A 50 -9.56 -20.68 -9.50
C ARG A 50 -10.83 -21.32 -10.03
N CYS A 51 -11.18 -22.54 -9.62
CA CYS A 51 -12.28 -23.31 -10.21
C CYS A 51 -13.40 -23.69 -9.24
N GLY A 52 -13.24 -23.47 -7.93
CA GLY A 52 -14.22 -23.93 -6.94
C GLY A 52 -14.16 -25.41 -6.56
N GLY A 53 -13.26 -26.20 -7.18
CA GLY A 53 -13.12 -27.62 -6.89
C GLY A 53 -12.48 -27.90 -5.52
N ASN A 54 -12.70 -29.10 -4.98
CA ASN A 54 -12.08 -29.52 -3.73
C ASN A 54 -10.57 -29.75 -3.94
N LYS A 55 -9.72 -29.05 -3.17
CA LYS A 55 -8.25 -29.18 -3.25
C LYS A 55 -7.74 -30.56 -2.84
N ILE A 56 -8.52 -31.34 -2.10
CA ILE A 56 -8.14 -32.69 -1.67
C ILE A 56 -8.08 -33.66 -2.86
N GLN A 57 -8.85 -33.41 -3.92
CA GLN A 57 -9.02 -34.35 -5.04
C GLN A 57 -8.00 -34.18 -6.18
N GLY A 58 -6.94 -33.36 -6.02
CA GLY A 58 -5.85 -33.29 -7.01
C GLY A 58 -5.19 -31.92 -7.13
N GLU A 59 -4.19 -31.84 -8.00
CA GLU A 59 -3.49 -30.59 -8.31
C GLU A 59 -4.33 -29.69 -9.22
N HIS A 60 -4.84 -28.59 -8.68
CA HIS A 60 -5.64 -27.62 -9.43
C HIS A 60 -4.79 -26.57 -10.19
N ARG A 61 -3.60 -26.94 -10.67
CA ARG A 61 -2.69 -26.00 -11.37
C ARG A 61 -3.20 -25.59 -12.76
N GLU A 62 -3.90 -26.49 -13.44
CA GLU A 62 -4.37 -26.29 -14.82
C GLU A 62 -5.90 -26.23 -14.93
N CYS A 63 -6.59 -25.98 -13.82
CA CYS A 63 -8.04 -25.88 -13.83
C CYS A 63 -8.55 -24.62 -14.57
N THR A 64 -9.69 -24.78 -15.26
CA THR A 64 -10.42 -23.67 -15.89
C THR A 64 -10.85 -22.67 -14.82
N ILE A 65 -10.58 -21.38 -15.06
CA ILE A 65 -10.93 -20.31 -14.14
C ILE A 65 -12.44 -20.12 -14.17
N LYS A 66 -13.09 -20.42 -13.05
CA LYS A 66 -14.52 -20.25 -12.80
C LYS A 66 -14.75 -19.93 -11.33
N CYS A 67 -15.32 -18.76 -11.06
CA CYS A 67 -15.67 -18.35 -9.72
C CYS A 67 -16.79 -19.23 -9.17
N HIS A 68 -16.61 -19.84 -8.01
CA HIS A 68 -17.66 -20.67 -7.40
C HIS A 68 -18.76 -19.88 -6.69
N HIS A 69 -18.60 -18.56 -6.54
CA HIS A 69 -19.61 -17.68 -5.94
C HIS A 69 -20.63 -17.18 -6.97
N CYS A 70 -20.18 -16.84 -8.18
CA CYS A 70 -21.02 -16.22 -9.22
C CYS A 70 -20.95 -16.93 -10.58
N ASN A 71 -20.18 -18.01 -10.70
CA ASN A 71 -19.95 -18.78 -11.93
C ASN A 71 -19.29 -18.00 -13.08
N GLY A 72 -18.73 -16.80 -12.82
CA GLY A 72 -18.02 -15.99 -13.81
C GLY A 72 -16.60 -16.47 -14.13
N ASN A 73 -16.04 -15.96 -15.24
CA ASN A 73 -14.70 -16.32 -15.74
C ASN A 73 -13.58 -15.56 -15.02
N HIS A 74 -13.57 -15.61 -13.70
CA HIS A 74 -12.53 -14.97 -12.87
C HIS A 74 -12.28 -15.79 -11.59
N GLU A 75 -11.20 -15.49 -10.89
CA GLU A 75 -10.92 -16.12 -9.61
C GLU A 75 -11.94 -15.72 -8.54
N SER A 76 -12.20 -16.61 -7.58
CA SER A 76 -13.23 -16.41 -6.56
C SER A 76 -12.95 -15.25 -5.60
N THR A 77 -11.70 -14.76 -5.55
CA THR A 77 -11.30 -13.60 -4.75
C THR A 77 -11.02 -12.35 -5.57
N SER A 78 -11.27 -12.40 -6.89
CA SER A 78 -11.13 -11.24 -7.78
C SER A 78 -12.12 -10.15 -7.42
N PHE A 79 -11.76 -8.89 -7.67
CA PHE A 79 -12.67 -7.74 -7.58
C PHE A 79 -13.74 -7.73 -8.69
N GLU A 80 -13.60 -8.61 -9.68
CA GLU A 80 -14.65 -8.85 -10.68
C GLU A 80 -15.84 -9.64 -10.10
N CYS A 81 -15.64 -10.33 -8.97
CA CYS A 81 -16.69 -11.09 -8.32
C CYS A 81 -17.73 -10.16 -7.67
N PRO A 82 -19.02 -10.24 -8.03
CA PRO A 82 -20.06 -9.40 -7.44
C PRO A 82 -20.15 -9.56 -5.92
N LEU A 83 -20.01 -10.79 -5.42
CA LEU A 83 -20.05 -11.07 -3.97
C LEU A 83 -18.93 -10.35 -3.20
N ILE A 84 -17.72 -10.34 -3.75
CA ILE A 84 -16.56 -9.66 -3.17
C ILE A 84 -16.75 -8.14 -3.18
N THR A 85 -17.25 -7.63 -4.31
CA THR A 85 -17.48 -6.21 -4.52
C THR A 85 -18.59 -5.65 -3.63
N GLU A 86 -19.72 -6.35 -3.51
CA GLU A 86 -20.82 -5.94 -2.63
C GLU A 86 -20.42 -6.02 -1.16
N PHE A 87 -19.76 -7.11 -0.72
CA PHE A 87 -19.25 -7.20 0.66
C PHE A 87 -18.31 -6.04 1.01
N ARG A 88 -17.44 -5.66 0.05
CA ARG A 88 -16.53 -4.53 0.23
C ARG A 88 -17.29 -3.20 0.33
N LYS A 89 -18.29 -2.96 -0.52
CA LYS A 89 -19.13 -1.75 -0.46
C LYS A 89 -19.84 -1.65 0.89
N GLU A 90 -20.43 -2.75 1.36
CA GLU A 90 -21.08 -2.80 2.67
C GLU A 90 -20.12 -2.50 3.80
N LEU A 91 -18.91 -3.07 3.76
CA LEU A 91 -17.89 -2.81 4.77
C LEU A 91 -17.49 -1.33 4.78
N ILE A 92 -17.28 -0.73 3.61
CA ILE A 92 -17.01 0.71 3.48
C ILE A 92 -18.15 1.53 4.12
N ASN A 93 -19.40 1.23 3.76
CA ASN A 93 -20.56 1.96 4.29
C ASN A 93 -20.67 1.82 5.81
N LYS A 94 -20.44 0.62 6.36
CA LYS A 94 -20.40 0.38 7.80
C LYS A 94 -19.30 1.20 8.47
N LEU A 95 -18.10 1.26 7.89
CA LEU A 95 -17.00 2.06 8.43
C LEU A 95 -17.28 3.57 8.35
N LYS A 96 -17.88 4.06 7.26
CA LYS A 96 -18.32 5.46 7.13
C LYS A 96 -19.32 5.83 8.24
N SER A 97 -20.30 4.95 8.51
CA SER A 97 -21.29 5.19 9.57
C SER A 97 -20.69 5.18 10.99
N LYS A 98 -19.53 4.56 11.19
CA LYS A 98 -18.85 4.40 12.49
C LYS A 98 -17.44 5.00 12.48
N ALA A 99 -17.24 6.09 11.75
CA ALA A 99 -15.93 6.73 11.59
C ALA A 99 -15.24 7.05 12.93
N HIS A 100 -16.01 7.41 13.95
CA HIS A 100 -15.54 7.71 15.32
C HIS A 100 -14.88 6.50 16.02
N THR A 101 -15.17 5.27 15.59
CA THR A 101 -14.60 4.04 16.18
C THR A 101 -13.33 3.56 15.50
N LEU A 102 -12.95 4.18 14.37
CA LEU A 102 -11.75 3.81 13.64
C LEU A 102 -10.49 4.18 14.45
N PRO A 103 -9.42 3.37 14.39
CA PRO A 103 -8.16 3.73 15.04
C PRO A 103 -7.68 5.12 14.60
N LEU A 104 -7.15 5.91 15.53
CA LEU A 104 -6.71 7.30 15.28
C LEU A 104 -5.79 7.43 14.04
N LYS A 105 -4.94 6.42 13.79
CA LYS A 105 -4.04 6.35 12.62
C LYS A 105 -4.77 6.26 11.27
N VAL A 106 -5.97 5.69 11.24
CA VAL A 106 -6.84 5.62 10.05
C VAL A 106 -7.70 6.88 9.95
N GLN A 107 -8.10 7.46 11.09
CA GLN A 107 -8.81 8.75 11.15
C GLN A 107 -7.97 9.94 10.66
N LEU A 108 -6.64 9.80 10.56
CA LEU A 108 -5.76 10.84 10.00
C LEU A 108 -6.10 11.19 8.54
N PHE A 109 -6.74 10.27 7.81
CA PHE A 109 -7.22 10.51 6.44
C PHE A 109 -8.66 11.04 6.37
N ILE A 110 -9.34 11.16 7.51
CA ILE A 110 -10.69 11.71 7.59
C ILE A 110 -10.56 13.22 7.81
N PRO A 111 -11.12 14.05 6.91
CA PRO A 111 -11.08 15.50 7.03
C PRO A 111 -11.64 15.98 8.37
N THR A 112 -11.04 17.05 8.90
CA THR A 112 -11.31 17.59 10.25
C THR A 112 -12.76 18.00 10.49
N GLU A 113 -13.48 18.32 9.43
CA GLU A 113 -14.88 18.72 9.39
C GLU A 113 -15.85 17.57 9.73
N PHE A 114 -15.44 16.31 9.58
CA PHE A 114 -16.24 15.13 9.96
C PHE A 114 -15.91 14.60 11.36
N ARG A 115 -15.04 15.29 12.09
CA ARG A 115 -14.67 14.92 13.46
C ARG A 115 -15.63 15.57 14.43
N THR A 116 -16.12 14.78 15.39
CA THR A 116 -17.02 15.30 16.42
C THR A 116 -16.27 16.26 17.35
N GLN A 117 -16.97 17.16 18.04
CA GLN A 117 -16.33 18.10 18.98
C GLN A 117 -15.50 17.39 20.08
N GLY A 118 -15.86 16.14 20.43
CA GLY A 118 -15.08 15.31 21.36
C GLY A 118 -13.70 14.91 20.84
N ASP A 119 -13.53 14.78 19.52
CA ASP A 119 -12.26 14.42 18.89
C ASP A 119 -11.30 15.62 18.76
N LYS A 120 -11.84 16.85 18.77
CA LYS A 120 -11.06 18.09 18.68
C LYS A 120 -10.20 18.31 19.93
N ASN A 121 -10.67 17.85 21.08
CA ASN A 121 -9.99 17.99 22.37
C ASN A 121 -8.92 16.92 22.62
N ASN A 122 -8.85 15.87 21.79
CA ASN A 122 -7.90 14.76 21.96
C ASN A 122 -6.58 14.92 21.16
N ARG A 123 -6.27 16.12 20.66
CA ARG A 123 -4.95 16.41 20.06
C ARG A 123 -4.05 17.09 21.08
N ILE A 124 -3.26 16.29 21.79
CA ILE A 124 -1.78 16.33 21.88
C ILE A 124 -1.38 15.12 22.76
N LEU A 125 -1.10 13.98 22.11
CA LEU A 125 -0.10 13.03 22.58
C LEU A 125 0.89 12.84 21.44
N ILE A 126 1.46 13.97 21.01
CA ILE A 126 2.79 13.99 20.44
C ILE A 126 3.74 13.98 21.65
N ASN A 127 4.68 13.04 21.64
CA ASN A 127 5.71 12.75 22.65
C ASN A 127 5.34 11.75 23.76
N ASN A 128 5.37 10.46 23.44
CA ASN A 128 5.82 9.44 24.41
C ASN A 128 6.66 8.30 23.80
N THR A 129 7.01 8.38 22.51
CA THR A 129 7.97 7.44 21.89
C THR A 129 9.43 7.72 22.24
N LYS A 130 9.76 8.77 23.01
CA LYS A 130 11.12 8.95 23.55
C LYS A 130 11.44 8.06 24.77
N ASN A 131 10.44 7.50 25.45
CA ASN A 131 10.67 6.71 26.68
C ASN A 131 10.60 5.19 26.48
N ALA A 132 10.12 4.69 25.34
CA ALA A 132 10.10 3.24 25.07
C ALA A 132 11.44 2.70 24.49
N CYS A 133 12.36 3.59 24.09
CA CYS A 133 13.69 3.22 23.60
C CYS A 133 14.79 3.26 24.69
N LEU A 134 14.44 3.67 25.93
CA LEU A 134 15.40 3.91 27.02
C LEU A 134 15.49 2.79 28.07
N GLN A 135 14.92 1.59 27.81
CA GLN A 135 15.08 0.43 28.70
C GLN A 135 15.80 -0.78 28.06
N ARG A 136 16.51 -0.60 26.93
CA ARG A 136 17.38 -1.65 26.35
C ARG A 136 18.81 -1.21 26.03
N GLN A 137 19.30 -0.15 26.67
CA GLN A 137 20.71 0.25 26.57
C GLN A 137 21.29 0.54 27.95
N SER A 138 21.35 -0.49 28.79
CA SER A 138 22.35 -0.55 29.85
C SER A 138 23.42 -1.55 29.40
N GLN A 139 24.33 -1.08 28.55
CA GLN A 139 25.73 -1.50 28.37
C GLN A 139 26.18 -1.16 26.95
N THR A 140 26.76 0.03 26.78
CA THR A 140 28.11 0.26 26.21
C THR A 140 28.30 1.74 25.87
N THR A 141 29.14 2.39 26.69
CA THR A 141 30.11 3.45 26.36
C THR A 141 29.72 4.68 25.52
N LEU A 142 29.83 5.82 26.20
CA LEU A 142 30.05 7.20 25.73
C LEU A 142 31.02 7.32 24.55
N LEU A 143 30.68 8.11 23.52
CA LEU A 143 31.48 9.25 23.00
C LEU A 143 30.83 9.86 21.71
N ASN A 144 30.59 11.17 21.79
CA ASN A 144 30.59 12.20 20.72
C ASN A 144 29.63 12.14 19.50
N GLY A 145 28.58 12.97 19.60
CA GLY A 145 28.25 14.09 18.69
C GLY A 145 28.29 13.94 17.17
N ASN A 146 27.11 13.82 16.53
CA ASN A 146 26.59 14.78 15.53
C ASN A 146 25.22 14.29 15.00
N LEU A 147 24.17 15.10 15.14
CA LEU A 147 22.82 14.82 14.65
C LEU A 147 22.73 15.16 13.16
N ASN A 148 22.79 14.16 12.29
CA ASN A 148 22.43 14.29 10.88
C ASN A 148 20.91 14.15 10.72
N LEU A 149 20.27 15.24 10.26
CA LEU A 149 18.81 15.37 10.11
C LEU A 149 18.34 14.92 8.71
N HIS A 150 18.69 13.70 8.25
CA HIS A 150 18.25 13.24 6.92
C HIS A 150 17.95 11.74 6.75
N GLU A 151 17.94 10.93 7.81
CA GLU A 151 17.64 9.50 7.65
C GLU A 151 16.15 9.19 7.85
N TRP A 152 15.53 8.69 6.78
CA TRP A 152 14.24 8.01 6.83
C TRP A 152 14.34 6.72 7.67
N PRO A 153 13.32 6.33 8.43
CA PRO A 153 13.36 5.13 9.25
C PRO A 153 13.41 3.86 8.38
N CYS A 154 14.47 3.06 8.56
CA CYS A 154 14.60 1.75 7.95
C CYS A 154 13.51 0.79 8.46
N LEU A 155 12.84 0.07 7.54
CA LEU A 155 11.90 -0.99 7.90
C LEU A 155 12.64 -2.18 8.55
N PRO A 156 12.02 -2.88 9.52
CA PRO A 156 12.66 -3.98 10.22
C PRO A 156 12.99 -5.13 9.26
N ARG A 157 14.27 -5.50 9.24
CA ARG A 157 14.78 -6.68 8.55
C ARG A 157 14.24 -7.91 9.26
N ASN A 158 13.41 -8.68 8.55
CA ASN A 158 12.76 -9.88 9.09
C ASN A 158 13.83 -10.93 9.44
N ALA A 159 13.96 -11.25 10.72
CA ALA A 159 14.83 -12.32 11.20
C ALA A 159 14.02 -13.62 11.30
N ASN A 160 14.66 -14.70 10.86
CA ASN A 160 14.33 -16.11 11.04
C ASN A 160 13.38 -16.77 10.02
N SER A 161 13.98 -17.60 9.19
CA SER A 161 13.49 -18.96 8.96
C SER A 161 14.69 -19.90 8.84
N GLN A 162 15.15 -20.43 9.98
CA GLN A 162 15.84 -21.71 10.02
C GLN A 162 14.76 -22.79 10.03
N THR A 163 14.72 -23.61 8.99
CA THR A 163 14.12 -24.95 9.05
C THR A 163 15.05 -25.90 8.31
N HIS A 164 15.64 -26.83 9.07
CA HIS A 164 16.26 -28.03 8.55
C HIS A 164 15.20 -28.89 7.87
N THR A 165 15.42 -29.27 6.60
CA THR A 165 15.12 -30.65 6.14
C THR A 165 15.96 -31.00 4.92
N THR A 166 16.38 -32.25 4.91
CA THR A 166 17.27 -32.97 4.00
C THR A 166 16.70 -33.20 2.60
N ALA A 167 17.61 -33.15 1.61
CA ALA A 167 17.63 -33.85 0.32
C ALA A 167 16.41 -33.75 -0.62
N ASN A 168 16.57 -33.00 -1.71
CA ASN A 168 16.60 -33.60 -3.05
C ASN A 168 17.27 -32.64 -4.05
N SER A 169 18.38 -33.10 -4.60
CA SER A 169 19.19 -32.46 -5.62
C SER A 169 18.49 -32.52 -6.98
N SER A 170 17.96 -31.38 -7.42
CA SER A 170 17.76 -31.08 -8.84
C SER A 170 18.53 -29.82 -9.18
N SER A 171 19.62 -30.01 -9.91
CA SER A 171 20.49 -28.99 -10.50
C SER A 171 19.66 -27.89 -11.19
N LEU A 172 19.50 -26.76 -10.51
CA LEU A 172 19.06 -25.51 -11.12
C LEU A 172 20.30 -24.68 -11.44
N ASN A 173 20.49 -24.47 -12.73
CA ASN A 173 21.63 -23.82 -13.35
C ASN A 173 21.78 -22.36 -12.84
N GLY A 174 22.67 -22.16 -11.86
CA GLY A 174 22.91 -20.87 -11.20
C GLY A 174 23.36 -19.73 -12.14
N ASN A 175 23.77 -20.06 -13.36
CA ASN A 175 24.15 -19.10 -14.39
C ASN A 175 22.97 -18.26 -14.90
N ASN A 176 21.73 -18.78 -14.84
CA ASN A 176 20.56 -18.06 -15.37
C ASN A 176 20.06 -16.94 -14.44
N ILE A 177 20.23 -17.10 -13.12
CA ILE A 177 19.75 -16.11 -12.14
C ILE A 177 20.65 -14.87 -12.13
N TRP A 178 21.97 -15.07 -12.22
CA TRP A 178 22.93 -13.97 -12.28
C TRP A 178 22.76 -13.11 -13.55
N ASN A 179 22.47 -13.73 -14.69
CA ASN A 179 22.23 -13.01 -15.94
C ASN A 179 20.95 -12.15 -15.88
N GLU A 180 19.86 -12.66 -15.28
CA GLU A 180 18.63 -11.87 -15.06
C GLU A 180 18.84 -10.72 -14.08
N MET A 181 19.63 -10.91 -13.02
CA MET A 181 19.98 -9.81 -12.10
C MET A 181 20.80 -8.71 -12.78
N ILE A 182 21.77 -9.07 -13.63
CA ILE A 182 22.56 -8.08 -14.39
C ILE A 182 21.66 -7.31 -15.37
N LYS A 183 20.75 -8.01 -16.05
CA LYS A 183 19.80 -7.40 -16.98
C LYS A 183 18.89 -6.37 -16.28
N THR A 184 18.29 -6.75 -15.15
CA THR A 184 17.44 -5.85 -14.36
C THR A 184 18.20 -4.64 -13.81
N GLN A 185 19.46 -4.82 -13.41
CA GLN A 185 20.31 -3.70 -12.96
C GLN A 185 20.61 -2.71 -14.10
N ASN A 186 20.85 -3.22 -15.31
CA ASN A 186 21.07 -2.38 -16.49
C ASN A 186 19.81 -1.61 -16.88
N GLU A 187 18.64 -2.25 -16.87
CA GLU A 187 17.35 -1.59 -17.11
C GLU A 187 17.09 -0.47 -16.09
N PHE A 188 17.38 -0.71 -14.82
CA PHE A 188 17.27 0.29 -13.76
C PHE A 188 18.19 1.50 -14.01
N ASN A 189 19.44 1.26 -14.40
CA ASN A 189 20.40 2.34 -14.70
C ASN A 189 19.95 3.19 -15.90
N ILE A 190 19.37 2.57 -16.93
CA ILE A 190 18.81 3.28 -18.09
C ILE A 190 17.63 4.16 -17.68
N LEU A 191 16.72 3.64 -16.85
CA LEU A 191 15.58 4.41 -16.35
C LEU A 191 16.03 5.59 -15.49
N LYS A 192 17.04 5.39 -14.65
CA LYS A 192 17.61 6.46 -13.82
C LYS A 192 18.18 7.58 -14.69
N ALA A 193 18.98 7.25 -15.71
CA ALA A 193 19.54 8.24 -16.63
C ALA A 193 18.45 9.06 -17.35
N LYS A 194 17.35 8.42 -17.76
CA LYS A 194 16.20 9.12 -18.38
C LYS A 194 15.52 10.09 -17.41
N PHE A 195 15.46 9.73 -16.13
CA PHE A 195 14.86 10.59 -15.11
C PHE A 195 15.75 11.81 -14.84
N ASP A 196 17.06 11.61 -14.71
CA ASP A 196 18.04 12.68 -14.52
C ASP A 196 18.03 13.65 -15.72
N GLU A 197 17.89 13.13 -16.95
CA GLU A 197 17.74 13.96 -18.17
C GLU A 197 16.45 14.79 -18.16
N GLN A 198 15.33 14.21 -17.70
CA GLN A 198 14.07 14.95 -17.57
C GLN A 198 14.16 16.07 -16.53
N GLU A 199 14.85 15.84 -15.42
CA GLU A 199 15.07 16.84 -14.37
C GLU A 199 15.89 18.02 -14.90
N ILE A 200 16.99 17.74 -15.61
CA ILE A 200 17.83 18.78 -16.26
C ILE A 200 17.01 19.61 -17.25
N ASN A 201 16.20 18.95 -18.08
CA ASN A 201 15.34 19.63 -19.06
C ASN A 201 14.28 20.51 -18.39
N MET A 202 13.71 20.06 -17.27
CA MET A 202 12.76 20.85 -16.49
C MET A 202 13.41 22.10 -15.91
N MET A 203 14.60 21.97 -15.32
CA MET A 203 15.35 23.10 -14.78
C MET A 203 15.77 24.10 -15.85
N LYS A 204 16.14 23.63 -17.04
CA LYS A 204 16.45 24.50 -18.17
C LYS A 204 15.24 25.35 -18.58
N ARG A 205 14.06 24.73 -18.73
CA ARG A 205 12.81 25.44 -19.06
C ARG A 205 12.43 26.46 -17.99
N TYR A 206 12.60 26.12 -16.71
CA TYR A 206 12.36 27.04 -15.61
C TYR A 206 13.27 28.26 -15.67
N ASN A 207 14.56 28.06 -15.91
CA ASN A 207 15.53 29.16 -16.03
C ASN A 207 15.25 30.05 -17.25
N GLU A 208 14.88 29.46 -18.40
CA GLU A 208 14.48 30.22 -19.60
C GLU A 208 13.24 31.09 -19.34
N GLN A 209 12.24 30.56 -18.62
CA GLN A 209 11.06 31.33 -18.23
C GLN A 209 11.40 32.46 -17.26
N LYS A 210 12.28 32.19 -16.28
CA LYS A 210 12.75 33.18 -15.32
C LYS A 210 13.47 34.35 -16.00
N ILE A 211 14.33 34.07 -16.99
CA ILE A 211 15.01 35.11 -17.78
C ILE A 211 13.99 35.94 -18.57
N LYS A 212 13.03 35.30 -19.25
CA LYS A 212 11.98 36.02 -20.00
C LYS A 212 11.16 36.97 -19.11
N LEU A 213 10.77 36.52 -17.91
CA LEU A 213 10.04 37.36 -16.95
C LEU A 213 10.90 38.52 -16.45
N GLY A 214 12.19 38.30 -16.19
CA GLY A 214 13.13 39.35 -15.81
C GLY A 214 13.29 40.44 -16.88
N SER A 215 13.37 40.04 -18.17
CA SER A 215 13.45 40.99 -19.28
C SER A 215 12.18 41.83 -19.45
N ILE A 216 11.00 41.25 -19.22
CA ILE A 216 9.73 41.99 -19.28
C ILE A 216 9.66 43.05 -18.17
N LEU A 217 10.05 42.70 -16.94
CA LEU A 217 10.05 43.63 -15.81
C LEU A 217 11.01 44.82 -16.02
N SER A 218 12.15 44.58 -16.67
CA SER A 218 13.13 45.64 -16.99
C SER A 218 12.69 46.60 -18.11
N LEU A 219 11.73 46.20 -18.96
CA LEU A 219 11.16 47.08 -20.00
C LEU A 219 10.00 47.94 -19.48
N MET A 220 9.45 47.60 -18.31
CA MET A 220 8.35 48.33 -17.67
C MET A 220 8.81 49.34 -16.61
N SER A 221 10.13 49.44 -16.37
CA SER A 221 10.77 50.41 -15.46
C SER A 221 11.49 51.48 -16.26
#